data_AF-A0A6P5AZT3-F1
#
_entry.id   AF-A0A6P5AZT3-F1
#
_cell.length_a   1.000
_cell.length_b   1.000
_cell.length_c   1.000
_cell.angle_alpha   90.00
_cell.angle_beta   90.00
_cell.angle_gamma   90.00
#
_symmetry.space_group_name_H-M   'P 1'
#
loop_
_entity.id
_entity.type
_entity.pdbx_description
1 polymer ?
#
loop_
_entity_poly.entity_id
_entity_poly.type
_entity_poly.pdbx_seq_one_letter_code
_entity_poly.pdbx_strand_id
1 'polypeptide(L)'
;VADVTITSEFPYIPENAFTWLYCYHTGTIINQRGYQFGLELDTGSGRGFISARNTYNNPRRVRVWYYDSRNNNASVHLTNAISCIVRQNGVTDKVITFKMREDADARPRLFSRTVNVGDSVTLEMVRNSASTRTGDLEWRKNGVVLQGQTALTLNINNVQSSDEGIYECYYDGAYSDRKQGIMRLIVRACAENKYGSDCANDCPDCYNGGVCHDQTGVCVCPPGFSGTYCGT
;
A
#
# COMPACT_ATOMS: atom_id res chain seq x y z
N VAL A 1 -13.66 15.99 6.01
CA VAL A 1 -12.84 14.91 5.41
C VAL A 1 -11.67 14.73 6.34
N ALA A 2 -11.43 13.52 6.80
CA ALA A 2 -10.32 13.27 7.71
C ALA A 2 -9.16 12.84 6.82
N ASP A 3 -8.13 13.69 6.64
CA ASP A 3 -6.95 13.22 5.92
C ASP A 3 -6.32 12.11 6.74
N VAL A 4 -6.23 10.91 6.18
CA VAL A 4 -5.63 9.76 6.85
C VAL A 4 -4.22 9.57 6.33
N THR A 5 -3.27 9.37 7.23
CA THR A 5 -1.90 9.05 6.87
C THR A 5 -1.46 7.81 7.64
N ILE A 6 -0.92 6.83 6.93
CA ILE A 6 -0.29 5.67 7.54
C ILE A 6 1.22 5.78 7.36
N THR A 7 1.95 5.64 8.45
CA THR A 7 3.42 5.62 8.41
C THR A 7 3.90 4.25 8.86
N SER A 8 4.75 3.65 8.03
CA SER A 8 5.37 2.37 8.29
C SER A 8 6.79 2.56 8.77
N GLU A 9 7.05 2.22 10.02
CA GLU A 9 8.42 2.21 10.56
C GLU A 9 9.11 0.95 10.03
N PHE A 10 10.07 1.12 9.12
CA PHE A 10 10.73 0.03 8.38
C PHE A 10 9.75 -0.90 7.63
N PRO A 11 9.55 -0.70 6.32
CA PRO A 11 8.66 -1.57 5.52
C PRO A 11 9.22 -2.99 5.35
N TYR A 12 10.53 -3.15 5.52
CA TYR A 12 11.24 -4.43 5.54
C TYR A 12 11.60 -4.79 6.97
N ILE A 13 11.25 -6.02 7.39
CA ILE A 13 11.35 -6.43 8.79
C ILE A 13 12.34 -7.59 8.91
N PRO A 14 13.41 -7.45 9.71
CA PRO A 14 14.32 -8.54 10.01
C PRO A 14 13.62 -9.74 10.65
N GLU A 15 14.22 -10.92 10.52
CA GLU A 15 13.76 -12.10 11.24
C GLU A 15 13.81 -11.84 12.76
N ASN A 16 12.75 -12.22 13.48
CA ASN A 16 12.61 -12.00 14.93
C ASN A 16 12.55 -10.53 15.41
N ALA A 17 12.38 -9.55 14.51
CA ALA A 17 12.30 -8.13 14.87
C ALA A 17 10.85 -7.59 14.88
N PHE A 18 10.48 -6.85 15.92
CA PHE A 18 9.20 -6.15 15.95
C PHE A 18 9.22 -4.89 15.08
N THR A 19 8.04 -4.53 14.57
CA THR A 19 7.84 -3.29 13.82
C THR A 19 6.54 -2.61 14.22
N TRP A 20 6.43 -1.34 13.87
CA TRP A 20 5.27 -0.52 14.17
C TRP A 20 4.62 0.01 12.88
N LEU A 21 3.29 0.13 12.95
CA LEU A 21 2.53 1.02 12.09
C LEU A 21 1.89 2.10 12.93
N TYR A 22 1.91 3.32 12.40
CA TYR A 22 1.15 4.42 12.95
C TYR A 22 0.14 4.86 11.93
N CYS A 23 -1.09 5.08 12.39
CA CYS A 23 -2.06 5.79 11.61
C CYS A 23 -2.40 7.12 12.30
N TYR A 24 -2.38 8.16 11.48
CA TYR A 24 -2.70 9.53 11.82
C TYR A 24 -3.94 9.95 11.05
N HIS A 25 -4.66 10.89 11.62
CA HIS A 25 -5.73 11.57 10.92
C HIS A 25 -5.74 13.06 11.27
N THR A 26 -6.20 13.91 10.36
CA THR A 26 -6.52 15.30 10.66
C THR A 26 -7.96 15.42 11.20
N GLY A 27 -8.25 16.47 11.97
CA GLY A 27 -9.58 16.73 12.56
C GLY A 27 -9.85 16.12 13.95
N THR A 28 -11.12 16.19 14.37
CA THR A 28 -11.62 15.71 15.67
C THR A 28 -12.40 14.41 15.44
N ILE A 29 -11.85 13.26 15.83
CA ILE A 29 -12.60 11.99 15.77
C ILE A 29 -13.62 11.95 16.89
N ILE A 30 -14.89 11.81 16.50
CA ILE A 30 -16.05 11.87 17.39
C ILE A 30 -16.29 10.52 18.11
N ASN A 31 -15.68 9.41 17.65
CA ASN A 31 -15.94 8.08 18.21
C ASN A 31 -14.73 7.13 18.16
N GLN A 32 -14.47 6.41 19.26
CA GLN A 32 -13.41 5.42 19.40
C GLN A 32 -13.47 4.26 18.39
N ARG A 33 -14.63 3.97 17.79
CA ARG A 33 -14.83 2.94 16.75
C ARG A 33 -14.65 3.41 15.31
N GLY A 34 -14.44 4.71 15.09
CA GLY A 34 -14.26 5.29 13.75
C GLY A 34 -12.94 4.90 13.06
N TYR A 35 -12.05 4.21 13.77
CA TYR A 35 -10.73 3.84 13.33
C TYR A 35 -10.58 2.32 13.28
N GLN A 36 -10.13 1.78 12.15
CA GLN A 36 -9.90 0.34 11.98
C GLN A 36 -8.64 0.08 11.14
N PHE A 37 -7.93 -0.99 11.46
CA PHE A 37 -6.98 -1.58 10.53
C PHE A 37 -7.63 -2.70 9.75
N GLY A 38 -7.41 -2.69 8.45
CA GLY A 38 -7.75 -3.81 7.57
C GLY A 38 -6.50 -4.57 7.15
N LEU A 39 -6.70 -5.86 6.86
CA LEU A 39 -5.74 -6.66 6.10
C LEU A 39 -6.27 -6.70 4.67
N GLU A 40 -5.57 -6.05 3.75
CA GLU A 40 -5.97 -5.95 2.34
C GLU A 40 -5.49 -7.14 1.51
N LEU A 41 -4.41 -7.80 1.98
CA LEU A 41 -3.89 -9.03 1.42
C LEU A 41 -3.28 -9.88 2.55
N ASP A 42 -3.88 -11.03 2.84
CA ASP A 42 -3.28 -12.08 3.68
C ASP A 42 -2.52 -13.04 2.79
N THR A 43 -1.20 -13.06 2.92
CA THR A 43 -0.38 -13.96 2.10
C THR A 43 -0.37 -15.38 2.65
N GLY A 44 -1.23 -15.72 3.60
CA GLY A 44 -1.27 -17.00 4.29
C GLY A 44 -0.34 -17.02 5.50
N SER A 45 -0.09 -15.84 6.06
CA SER A 45 0.68 -15.65 7.30
C SER A 45 -0.23 -15.64 8.53
N GLY A 46 -1.55 -15.49 8.29
CA GLY A 46 -2.56 -16.13 9.11
C GLY A 46 -2.71 -15.61 10.53
N ARG A 47 -2.63 -14.29 10.77
CA ARG A 47 -3.16 -13.66 11.99
C ARG A 47 -3.27 -12.13 11.99
N GLY A 48 -4.25 -11.68 12.77
CA GLY A 48 -4.66 -10.28 12.94
C GLY A 48 -3.71 -9.44 13.79
N PHE A 49 -3.83 -8.13 13.61
CA PHE A 49 -3.03 -7.13 14.28
C PHE A 49 -3.52 -6.86 15.70
N ILE A 50 -2.60 -6.63 16.64
CA ILE A 50 -2.95 -6.07 17.94
C ILE A 50 -2.72 -4.55 17.86
N SER A 51 -3.81 -3.80 17.74
CA SER A 51 -3.76 -2.35 17.82
C SER A 51 -3.89 -1.89 19.27
N ALA A 52 -3.00 -1.01 19.72
CA ALA A 52 -3.22 -0.26 20.94
C ALA A 52 -3.19 1.24 20.67
N ARG A 53 -4.23 1.92 21.13
CA ARG A 53 -4.25 3.37 21.14
C ARG A 53 -3.31 3.86 22.24
N ASN A 54 -2.33 4.68 21.89
CA ASN A 54 -1.53 5.37 22.90
C ASN A 54 -2.25 6.67 23.28
N THR A 55 -3.11 6.60 24.31
CA THR A 55 -3.91 7.74 24.79
C THR A 55 -3.10 8.76 25.60
N TYR A 56 -1.87 8.43 26.02
CA TYR A 56 -1.13 9.26 26.97
C TYR A 56 -0.46 10.49 26.33
N ASN A 57 0.02 10.39 25.07
CA ASN A 57 0.87 11.43 24.48
C ASN A 57 0.36 12.05 23.16
N ASN A 58 -0.53 11.39 22.41
CA ASN A 58 -1.13 11.97 21.20
C ASN A 58 -2.43 11.23 20.82
N PRO A 59 -3.63 11.82 21.06
CA PRO A 59 -4.90 11.15 20.80
C PRO A 59 -5.19 10.90 19.31
N ARG A 60 -4.42 11.52 18.39
CA ARG A 60 -4.52 11.35 16.93
C ARG A 60 -3.57 10.30 16.37
N ARG A 61 -2.89 9.54 17.22
CA ARG A 61 -1.92 8.51 16.83
C ARG A 61 -2.32 7.17 17.44
N VAL A 62 -2.53 6.18 16.59
CA VAL A 62 -2.71 4.81 17.04
C VAL A 62 -1.51 3.97 16.61
N ARG A 63 -1.01 3.16 17.54
CA ARG A 63 0.19 2.33 17.37
C ARG A 63 -0.24 0.87 17.25
N VAL A 64 0.31 0.17 16.27
CA VAL A 64 0.11 -1.28 16.11
C VAL A 64 1.44 -1.95 16.17
N TRP A 65 1.51 -3.03 16.93
CA TRP A 65 2.60 -3.99 16.82
C TRP A 65 2.13 -5.27 16.16
N TYR A 66 3.10 -5.94 15.56
CA TYR A 66 2.95 -7.20 14.87
C TYR A 66 3.52 -8.29 15.77
N TYR A 67 2.69 -9.27 16.13
CA TYR A 67 3.05 -10.34 17.06
C TYR A 67 2.20 -11.58 16.79
N ASP A 68 2.82 -12.76 16.71
CA ASP A 68 2.08 -14.02 16.66
C ASP A 68 1.72 -14.49 18.07
N SER A 69 0.44 -14.32 18.43
CA SER A 69 -0.11 -14.73 19.73
C SER A 69 -0.17 -16.24 19.98
N ARG A 70 0.01 -17.05 18.93
CA ARG A 70 -0.02 -18.52 19.02
C ARG A 70 1.29 -19.09 19.56
N ASN A 71 2.41 -18.52 19.12
CA ASN A 71 3.74 -19.08 19.28
C ASN A 71 4.65 -18.24 20.17
N ASN A 72 4.14 -17.13 20.71
CA ASN A 72 4.91 -16.13 21.47
C ASN A 72 6.20 -15.68 20.74
N ASN A 73 6.16 -15.70 19.40
CA ASN A 73 7.33 -15.49 18.56
C ASN A 73 7.21 -14.15 17.82
N ALA A 74 8.29 -13.38 17.85
CA ALA A 74 8.39 -12.16 17.08
C ALA A 74 8.51 -12.55 15.61
N SER A 75 7.60 -12.09 14.77
CA SER A 75 7.80 -12.03 13.30
C SER A 75 7.70 -13.33 12.52
N VAL A 76 6.68 -14.14 12.80
CA VAL A 76 6.35 -15.26 11.92
C VAL A 76 5.57 -14.73 10.70
N HIS A 77 6.28 -14.51 9.59
CA HIS A 77 5.78 -14.27 8.22
C HIS A 77 5.06 -12.93 7.93
N LEU A 78 5.74 -11.78 8.02
CA LEU A 78 5.07 -10.47 8.00
C LEU A 78 4.80 -9.85 6.61
N THR A 79 4.74 -10.65 5.56
CA THR A 79 4.54 -10.11 4.20
C THR A 79 3.06 -9.88 3.92
N ASN A 80 2.55 -8.66 4.10
CA ASN A 80 1.13 -8.33 3.97
C ASN A 80 0.91 -6.89 3.49
N ALA A 81 -0.29 -6.63 2.95
CA ALA A 81 -0.80 -5.28 2.73
C ALA A 81 -1.81 -4.91 3.83
N ILE A 82 -1.58 -3.78 4.49
CA ILE A 82 -2.35 -3.33 5.66
C ILE A 82 -2.96 -1.98 5.35
N SER A 83 -4.24 -1.81 5.69
CA SER A 83 -4.91 -0.52 5.58
C SER A 83 -5.16 0.13 6.94
N CYS A 84 -5.10 1.46 6.96
CA CYS A 84 -5.77 2.25 7.97
C CYS A 84 -7.05 2.84 7.38
N ILE A 85 -8.16 2.64 8.08
CA ILE A 85 -9.49 3.06 7.68
C ILE A 85 -10.02 4.03 8.75
N VAL A 86 -10.41 5.22 8.33
CA VAL A 86 -11.10 6.21 9.17
C VAL A 86 -12.50 6.44 8.61
N ARG A 87 -13.51 6.29 9.47
CA ARG A 87 -14.92 6.54 9.15
C ARG A 87 -15.41 7.74 9.94
N GLN A 88 -15.89 8.77 9.24
CA GLN A 88 -16.45 9.97 9.85
C GLN A 88 -17.67 10.44 9.04
N ASN A 89 -18.82 10.60 9.71
CA ASN A 89 -20.05 11.12 9.11
C ASN A 89 -20.48 10.42 7.80
N GLY A 90 -20.32 9.09 7.73
CA GLY A 90 -20.63 8.30 6.53
C GLY A 90 -19.54 8.29 5.46
N VAL A 91 -18.52 9.13 5.57
CA VAL A 91 -17.33 9.12 4.70
C VAL A 91 -16.31 8.12 5.24
N THR A 92 -15.71 7.32 4.35
CA THR A 92 -14.65 6.36 4.68
C THR A 92 -13.39 6.72 3.90
N ASP A 93 -12.34 7.09 4.62
CA ASP A 93 -11.01 7.30 4.06
C ASP A 93 -10.13 6.08 4.38
N LYS A 94 -9.42 5.56 3.37
CA LYS A 94 -8.59 4.37 3.47
C LYS A 94 -7.22 4.61 2.84
N VAL A 95 -6.17 4.28 3.57
CA VAL A 95 -4.78 4.29 3.07
C VAL A 95 -4.13 2.93 3.30
N ILE A 96 -3.32 2.47 2.37
CA ILE A 96 -2.69 1.13 2.38
C ILE A 96 -1.18 1.28 2.47
N THR A 97 -0.53 0.46 3.29
CA THR A 97 0.92 0.29 3.37
C THR A 97 1.29 -1.18 3.34
N PHE A 98 2.56 -1.47 3.11
CA PHE A 98 3.07 -2.85 3.06
C PHE A 98 4.04 -3.10 4.20
N LYS A 99 4.06 -4.36 4.64
CA LYS A 99 5.15 -4.96 5.39
C LYS A 99 5.65 -6.15 4.58
N MET A 100 6.96 -6.29 4.51
CA MET A 100 7.65 -7.39 3.85
C MET A 100 8.78 -7.88 4.74
N ARG A 101 9.20 -9.13 4.53
CA ARG A 101 10.41 -9.63 5.16
C ARG A 101 11.64 -8.88 4.63
N GLU A 102 12.61 -8.64 5.50
CA GLU A 102 13.90 -8.10 5.09
C GLU A 102 14.63 -9.08 4.17
N ASP A 103 14.52 -10.38 4.39
CA ASP A 103 15.08 -11.41 3.52
C ASP A 103 14.14 -11.83 2.37
N ALA A 104 13.18 -10.98 1.99
CA ALA A 104 12.37 -11.17 0.79
C ALA A 104 13.27 -11.32 -0.46
N ASP A 105 12.92 -12.24 -1.35
CA ASP A 105 13.71 -12.58 -2.53
C ASP A 105 13.59 -11.52 -3.63
N ALA A 106 12.39 -10.97 -3.78
CA ALA A 106 12.07 -9.87 -4.66
C ALA A 106 11.56 -8.69 -3.83
N ARG A 107 11.92 -7.47 -4.22
CA ARG A 107 11.50 -6.23 -3.57
C ARG A 107 10.97 -5.26 -4.61
N PRO A 108 9.88 -4.53 -4.37
CA PRO A 108 9.40 -3.54 -5.32
C PRO A 108 10.38 -2.38 -5.43
N ARG A 109 10.53 -1.82 -6.65
CA ARG A 109 11.21 -0.52 -6.81
C ARG A 109 10.42 0.61 -6.16
N LEU A 110 9.09 0.54 -6.25
CA LEU A 110 8.14 1.49 -5.66
C LEU A 110 7.02 0.71 -4.97
N PHE A 111 6.67 1.09 -3.75
CA PHE A 111 5.56 0.47 -3.02
C PHE A 111 4.20 0.73 -3.66
N SER A 112 4.04 1.90 -4.29
CA SER A 112 2.85 2.26 -5.03
C SER A 112 3.22 2.95 -6.32
N ARG A 113 2.46 2.67 -7.38
CA ARG A 113 2.52 3.37 -8.64
C ARG A 113 1.13 3.86 -9.01
N THR A 114 1.00 5.14 -9.32
CA THR A 114 -0.27 5.75 -9.74
C THR A 114 -0.21 6.03 -11.24
N VAL A 115 -1.25 5.63 -11.96
CA VAL A 115 -1.41 5.83 -13.41
C VAL A 115 -2.86 6.19 -13.73
N ASN A 116 -3.11 6.54 -14.98
CA ASN A 116 -4.42 6.85 -15.52
C ASN A 116 -4.95 5.69 -16.35
N VAL A 117 -6.27 5.63 -16.54
CA VAL A 117 -6.85 4.75 -17.55
C VAL A 117 -6.30 5.08 -18.94
N GLY A 118 -5.98 4.05 -19.71
CA GLY A 118 -5.37 4.16 -21.04
C GLY A 118 -3.83 4.21 -21.04
N ASP A 119 -3.19 4.47 -19.90
CA ASP A 119 -1.72 4.49 -19.82
C ASP A 119 -1.12 3.11 -20.07
N SER A 120 0.18 3.07 -20.38
CA SER A 120 1.00 1.85 -20.27
C SER A 120 1.95 1.96 -19.10
N VAL A 121 2.08 0.89 -18.32
CA VAL A 121 2.85 0.87 -17.08
C VAL A 121 3.66 -0.42 -16.94
N THR A 122 4.88 -0.28 -16.38
CA THR A 122 5.73 -1.43 -16.00
C THR A 122 5.82 -1.51 -14.48
N LEU A 123 5.31 -2.58 -13.89
CA LEU A 123 5.55 -2.85 -12.47
C LEU A 123 6.92 -3.53 -12.34
N GLU A 124 7.76 -3.03 -11.44
CA GLU A 124 9.17 -3.43 -11.36
C GLU A 124 9.52 -3.95 -9.96
N MET A 125 10.06 -5.17 -9.94
CA MET A 125 10.71 -5.77 -8.80
C MET A 125 12.22 -5.80 -9.02
N VAL A 126 12.98 -5.78 -7.94
CA VAL A 126 14.43 -6.00 -7.93
C VAL A 126 14.73 -7.23 -7.09
N ARG A 127 15.69 -8.02 -7.54
CA ARG A 127 16.21 -9.13 -6.74
C ARG A 127 16.91 -8.55 -5.52
N ASN A 128 16.62 -9.11 -4.35
CA ASN A 128 17.40 -8.83 -3.16
C ASN A 128 18.81 -9.41 -3.34
N SER A 129 19.85 -8.61 -3.15
CA SER A 129 21.24 -9.04 -3.31
C SER A 129 21.65 -10.15 -2.34
N ALA A 130 20.95 -10.30 -1.22
CA ALA A 130 21.15 -11.38 -0.27
C ALA A 130 20.42 -12.69 -0.66
N SER A 131 19.51 -12.65 -1.63
CA SER A 131 18.81 -13.86 -2.10
C SER A 131 19.69 -14.67 -3.03
N THR A 132 19.82 -15.96 -2.73
CA THR A 132 20.50 -16.95 -3.58
C THR A 132 19.54 -17.68 -4.52
N ARG A 133 18.24 -17.37 -4.44
CA ARG A 133 17.21 -18.06 -5.22
C ARG A 133 17.32 -17.70 -6.70
N THR A 134 17.16 -18.72 -7.53
CA THR A 134 17.19 -18.62 -8.99
C THR A 134 16.01 -19.40 -9.56
N GLY A 135 15.57 -19.03 -10.76
CA GLY A 135 14.43 -19.64 -11.42
C GLY A 135 13.50 -18.58 -11.98
N ASP A 136 12.38 -19.02 -12.53
CA ASP A 136 11.33 -18.15 -13.01
C ASP A 136 10.54 -17.55 -11.85
N LEU A 137 10.00 -16.35 -12.07
CA LEU A 137 9.08 -15.71 -11.13
C LEU A 137 7.63 -16.06 -11.47
N GLU A 138 6.74 -15.73 -10.57
CA GLU A 138 5.30 -15.79 -10.75
C GLU A 138 4.70 -14.50 -10.18
N TRP A 139 3.86 -13.83 -10.97
CA TRP A 139 3.11 -12.67 -10.51
C TRP A 139 1.70 -13.06 -10.05
N ARG A 140 1.23 -12.40 -9.00
CA ARG A 140 -0.18 -12.44 -8.58
C ARG A 140 -0.76 -11.04 -8.50
N LYS A 141 -2.07 -10.95 -8.67
CA LYS A 141 -2.85 -9.75 -8.41
C LYS A 141 -4.02 -10.11 -7.53
N ASN A 142 -4.12 -9.43 -6.39
CA ASN A 142 -5.17 -9.65 -5.39
C ASN A 142 -5.31 -11.16 -5.03
N GLY A 143 -4.18 -11.85 -4.87
CA GLY A 143 -4.14 -13.28 -4.57
C GLY A 143 -4.36 -14.23 -5.75
N VAL A 144 -4.65 -13.75 -6.97
CA VAL A 144 -4.84 -14.57 -8.17
C VAL A 144 -3.58 -14.58 -9.03
N VAL A 145 -3.13 -15.74 -9.47
CA VAL A 145 -1.95 -15.91 -10.35
C VAL A 145 -2.19 -15.31 -11.73
N LEU A 146 -1.20 -14.56 -12.22
CA LEU A 146 -1.10 -14.05 -13.58
C LEU A 146 -0.23 -15.00 -14.41
N GLN A 147 -0.87 -15.95 -15.09
CA GLN A 147 -0.20 -17.01 -15.86
C GLN A 147 0.77 -16.43 -16.92
N GLY A 148 1.97 -17.03 -17.00
CA GLY A 148 3.00 -16.66 -17.97
C GLY A 148 3.80 -15.39 -17.67
N GLN A 149 3.53 -14.72 -16.55
CA GLN A 149 4.30 -13.54 -16.12
C GLN A 149 5.47 -13.98 -15.24
N THR A 150 6.66 -14.14 -15.83
CA THR A 150 7.82 -14.78 -15.17
C THR A 150 9.05 -13.90 -14.96
N ALA A 151 9.00 -12.65 -15.42
CA ALA A 151 10.11 -11.69 -15.29
C ALA A 151 10.00 -10.84 -14.00
N LEU A 152 11.07 -10.13 -13.65
CA LEU A 152 11.05 -9.10 -12.59
C LEU A 152 10.21 -7.87 -12.96
N THR A 153 9.77 -7.79 -14.21
CA THR A 153 8.95 -6.70 -14.74
C THR A 153 7.63 -7.24 -15.26
N LEU A 154 6.53 -6.58 -14.93
CA LEU A 154 5.20 -6.86 -15.46
C LEU A 154 4.70 -5.65 -16.25
N ASN A 155 4.49 -5.82 -17.55
CA ASN A 155 3.97 -4.77 -18.42
C ASN A 155 2.45 -4.86 -18.52
N ILE A 156 1.77 -3.75 -18.25
CA ILE A 156 0.33 -3.61 -18.43
C ILE A 156 0.13 -2.47 -19.43
N ASN A 157 -0.44 -2.80 -20.59
CA ASN A 157 -0.72 -1.83 -21.63
C ASN A 157 -2.20 -1.44 -21.59
N ASN A 158 -2.53 -0.20 -21.95
CA ASN A 158 -3.91 0.28 -21.97
C ASN A 158 -4.64 0.01 -20.64
N VAL A 159 -4.05 0.48 -19.54
CA VAL A 159 -4.49 0.25 -18.16
C VAL A 159 -5.97 0.57 -17.98
N GLN A 160 -6.70 -0.31 -17.29
CA GLN A 160 -8.11 -0.13 -16.96
C GLN A 160 -8.29 -0.04 -15.44
N SER A 161 -9.44 0.47 -14.97
CA SER A 161 -9.75 0.49 -13.53
C SER A 161 -9.74 -0.91 -12.90
N SER A 162 -10.03 -1.94 -13.70
CA SER A 162 -9.92 -3.34 -13.27
C SER A 162 -8.48 -3.73 -12.96
N ASP A 163 -7.45 -3.04 -13.48
CA ASP A 163 -6.03 -3.25 -13.22
C ASP A 163 -5.58 -2.75 -11.84
N GLU A 164 -6.36 -1.89 -11.18
CA GLU A 164 -6.07 -1.50 -9.81
C GLU A 164 -6.00 -2.74 -8.89
N GLY A 165 -4.99 -2.76 -8.04
CA GLY A 165 -4.84 -3.85 -7.09
C GLY A 165 -3.47 -3.92 -6.46
N ILE A 166 -3.32 -4.94 -5.63
CA ILE A 166 -2.08 -5.31 -4.99
C ILE A 166 -1.45 -6.42 -5.82
N TYR A 167 -0.22 -6.19 -6.24
CA TYR A 167 0.58 -7.09 -7.04
C TYR A 167 1.68 -7.71 -6.19
N GLU A 168 1.87 -9.01 -6.37
CA GLU A 168 2.87 -9.81 -5.68
C GLU A 168 3.79 -10.46 -6.70
N CYS A 169 5.07 -10.59 -6.37
CA CYS A 169 6.05 -11.29 -7.20
C CYS A 169 6.96 -12.15 -6.33
N TYR A 170 7.09 -13.42 -6.68
CA TYR A 170 7.92 -14.42 -6.00
C TYR A 170 8.46 -15.43 -7.00
N TYR A 171 9.42 -16.24 -6.57
CA TYR A 171 9.90 -17.35 -7.38
C TYR A 171 8.88 -18.48 -7.45
N ASP A 172 8.66 -19.04 -8.63
CA ASP A 172 7.70 -20.13 -8.84
C ASP A 172 7.89 -21.27 -7.82
N GLY A 173 6.79 -21.79 -7.31
CA GLY A 173 6.76 -22.81 -6.25
C GLY A 173 7.12 -22.31 -4.84
N ALA A 174 7.52 -21.05 -4.66
CA ALA A 174 8.06 -20.55 -3.40
C ALA A 174 7.13 -19.58 -2.62
N TYR A 175 5.86 -19.50 -2.99
CA TYR A 175 4.87 -18.63 -2.34
C TYR A 175 4.73 -18.90 -0.83
N SER A 176 4.85 -20.17 -0.42
CA SER A 176 4.76 -20.60 0.99
C SER A 176 5.83 -19.98 1.90
N ASP A 177 6.95 -19.52 1.34
CA ASP A 177 8.07 -18.98 2.10
C ASP A 177 7.84 -17.55 2.57
N ARG A 178 6.82 -16.89 2.01
CA ARG A 178 6.40 -15.53 2.35
C ARG A 178 7.48 -14.48 2.04
N LYS A 179 8.35 -14.76 1.06
CA LYS A 179 9.48 -13.93 0.61
C LYS A 179 9.18 -13.12 -0.66
N GLN A 180 7.90 -12.97 -1.01
CA GLN A 180 7.45 -12.16 -2.14
C GLN A 180 7.66 -10.66 -1.92
N GLY A 181 7.85 -9.94 -3.02
CA GLY A 181 7.67 -8.49 -3.06
C GLY A 181 6.20 -8.15 -3.26
N ILE A 182 5.72 -7.08 -2.62
CA ILE A 182 4.35 -6.57 -2.76
C ILE A 182 4.39 -5.10 -3.16
N MET A 183 3.57 -4.71 -4.13
CA MET A 183 3.31 -3.30 -4.47
C MET A 183 1.84 -3.08 -4.80
N ARG A 184 1.39 -1.83 -4.85
CA ARG A 184 0.04 -1.46 -5.31
C ARG A 184 0.09 -0.63 -6.58
N LEU A 185 -0.72 -1.02 -7.55
CA LEU A 185 -1.09 -0.18 -8.67
C LEU A 185 -2.37 0.59 -8.28
N ILE A 186 -2.35 1.91 -8.45
CA ILE A 186 -3.49 2.80 -8.25
C ILE A 186 -3.88 3.32 -9.63
N VAL A 187 -5.15 3.19 -10.00
CA VAL A 187 -5.63 3.61 -11.32
C VAL A 187 -6.63 4.75 -11.16
N ARG A 188 -6.27 5.92 -11.66
CA ARG A 188 -7.18 7.08 -11.76
C ARG A 188 -8.20 6.79 -12.86
N ALA A 189 -9.48 7.00 -12.56
CA ALA A 189 -10.60 6.71 -13.45
C ALA A 189 -10.68 7.64 -14.67
N CYS A 190 -9.92 8.73 -14.66
CA CYS A 190 -9.79 9.66 -15.76
C CYS A 190 -8.41 9.56 -16.42
N ALA A 191 -8.36 9.94 -17.69
CA ALA A 191 -7.11 10.13 -18.41
C ALA A 191 -6.22 11.17 -17.73
N GLU A 192 -4.95 11.22 -18.12
CA GLU A 192 -4.01 12.22 -17.60
C GLU A 192 -4.60 13.63 -17.70
N ASN A 193 -4.37 14.43 -16.65
CA ASN A 193 -4.87 15.81 -16.52
C ASN A 193 -6.40 15.98 -16.55
N LYS A 194 -7.20 14.93 -16.38
CA LYS A 194 -8.66 15.04 -16.29
C LYS A 194 -9.22 14.65 -14.92
N TYR A 195 -10.37 15.22 -14.58
CA TYR A 195 -11.16 14.86 -13.39
C TYR A 195 -12.67 15.12 -13.58
N GLY A 196 -13.47 14.62 -12.65
CA GLY A 196 -14.93 14.69 -12.63
C GLY A 196 -15.56 13.33 -12.90
N SER A 197 -16.87 13.23 -12.66
CA SER A 197 -17.63 11.98 -12.88
C SER A 197 -17.62 11.51 -14.33
N ASP A 198 -17.39 12.43 -15.27
CA ASP A 198 -17.33 12.22 -16.73
C ASP A 198 -15.97 12.62 -17.31
N CYS A 199 -14.98 12.92 -16.46
CA CYS A 199 -13.65 13.37 -16.86
C CYS A 199 -13.63 14.62 -17.77
N ALA A 200 -14.66 15.47 -17.68
CA ALA A 200 -14.78 16.66 -18.52
C ALA A 200 -13.88 17.83 -18.07
N ASN A 201 -13.49 17.85 -16.79
CA ASN A 201 -12.73 18.97 -16.22
C ASN A 201 -11.22 18.73 -16.28
N ASP A 202 -10.44 19.80 -16.41
CA ASP A 202 -8.98 19.76 -16.41
C ASP A 202 -8.41 19.88 -15.00
N CYS A 203 -7.51 18.97 -14.64
CA CYS A 203 -6.82 19.00 -13.36
C CYS A 203 -6.00 20.29 -13.20
N PRO A 204 -5.93 20.85 -11.98
CA PRO A 204 -4.96 21.90 -11.70
C PRO A 204 -3.53 21.35 -11.72
N ASP A 205 -2.55 22.24 -11.90
CA ASP A 205 -1.14 21.91 -11.76
C ASP A 205 -0.82 21.57 -10.30
N CYS A 206 -0.61 20.28 -10.01
CA CYS A 206 -0.18 19.81 -8.69
C CYS A 206 1.37 19.77 -8.65
N TYR A 207 1.98 20.68 -7.89
CA TYR A 207 3.42 20.81 -7.78
C TYR A 207 4.06 19.68 -6.95
N ASN A 208 5.39 19.59 -7.01
CA ASN A 208 6.22 18.70 -6.18
C ASN A 208 5.87 17.21 -6.29
N GLY A 209 5.28 16.78 -7.41
CA GLY A 209 4.83 15.40 -7.61
C GLY A 209 3.48 15.08 -6.96
N GLY A 210 2.68 16.11 -6.65
CA GLY A 210 1.29 15.95 -6.24
C GLY A 210 0.44 15.32 -7.33
N VAL A 211 -0.61 14.62 -6.92
CA VAL A 211 -1.51 13.90 -7.83
C VAL A 211 -2.91 14.49 -7.72
N CYS A 212 -3.48 14.90 -8.85
CA CYS A 212 -4.87 15.37 -8.91
C CYS A 212 -5.85 14.23 -8.62
N HIS A 213 -6.76 14.42 -7.66
CA HIS A 213 -7.84 13.49 -7.41
C HIS A 213 -8.81 13.49 -8.59
N ASP A 214 -9.02 12.32 -9.20
CA ASP A 214 -9.82 12.13 -10.42
C ASP A 214 -11.31 12.45 -10.27
N GLN A 215 -11.90 12.35 -9.08
CA GLN A 215 -13.30 12.75 -8.85
C GLN A 215 -13.45 14.23 -8.47
N THR A 216 -12.57 14.77 -7.62
CA THR A 216 -12.77 16.09 -6.99
C THR A 216 -11.90 17.19 -7.56
N GLY A 217 -10.82 16.85 -8.28
CA GLY A 217 -9.84 17.80 -8.81
C GLY A 217 -8.86 18.34 -7.77
N VAL A 218 -8.96 17.94 -6.51
CA VAL A 218 -8.07 18.39 -5.42
C VAL A 218 -6.70 17.71 -5.55
N CYS A 219 -5.61 18.45 -5.38
CA CYS A 219 -4.27 17.86 -5.35
C CYS A 219 -4.02 17.09 -4.04
N VAL A 220 -3.61 15.83 -4.17
CA VAL A 220 -3.09 15.01 -3.08
C VAL A 220 -1.58 15.19 -3.02
N CYS A 221 -1.10 15.81 -1.96
CA CYS A 221 0.31 16.19 -1.83
C CYS A 221 1.18 15.05 -1.29
N PRO A 222 2.43 14.93 -1.77
CA PRO A 222 3.37 13.99 -1.20
C PRO A 222 3.79 14.41 0.21
N PRO A 223 4.28 13.48 1.05
CA PRO A 223 4.74 13.80 2.39
C PRO A 223 5.78 14.91 2.40
N GLY A 224 5.59 15.90 3.29
CA GLY A 224 6.46 17.08 3.40
C GLY A 224 5.99 18.28 2.60
N PHE A 225 4.99 18.12 1.73
CA PHE A 225 4.35 19.20 0.99
C PHE A 225 2.87 19.34 1.36
N SER A 226 2.33 20.52 1.11
CA SER A 226 1.00 20.95 1.55
C SER A 226 0.46 22.09 0.67
N GLY A 227 -0.73 22.58 1.01
CA GLY A 227 -1.43 23.63 0.27
C GLY A 227 -2.27 23.08 -0.88
N THR A 228 -3.13 23.93 -1.45
CA THR A 228 -4.13 23.54 -2.47
C THR A 228 -3.52 22.88 -3.72
N TYR A 229 -2.30 23.28 -4.07
CA TYR A 229 -1.57 22.80 -5.25
C TYR A 229 -0.23 22.13 -4.90
N CYS A 230 -0.01 21.77 -3.63
CA CYS A 230 1.22 21.12 -3.17
C CYS A 230 2.51 21.93 -3.34
N GLY A 231 2.41 23.27 -3.38
CA GLY A 231 3.54 24.18 -3.59
C GLY A 231 4.30 24.59 -2.32
N THR A 232 3.80 24.24 -1.13
CA THR A 232 4.34 24.69 0.16
C THR A 232 4.79 23.56 1.06
#